data_AF-A0A5J4PZW5-F1
#
_entry.id   AF-A0A5J4PZW5-F1
#
_cell.length_a   1.000
_cell.length_b   1.000
_cell.length_c   1.000
_cell.angle_alpha   90.00
_cell.angle_beta   90.00
_cell.angle_gamma   90.00
#
_symmetry.space_group_name_H-M   'P 1'
#
loop_
_entity.id
_entity.type
_entity.pdbx_description
1 polymer ?
#
loop_
_entity_poly.entity_id
_entity_poly.type
_entity_poly.pdbx_seq_one_letter_code
_entity_poly.pdbx_strand_id
1 'polypeptide(L)'
;MNFSVSNSVQQGLPNWNGRISNGSLSNPFDYALRIPPVVPIYNGNDYNYGNPYVEGDYRLEGFAVNPISDLLNTTAETKNTNVIGNFVASYTIIPSLVAKVNAGANLSNTVQNFYAPSTSALGLLLNGSGSVGNKKYNSWQTEVTLNYNKKINEANHIELLAGYTTQKSTVEYSTATSNDYANESLGHHNLAG
;
A
#
# COMPACT_ATOMS: atom_id res chain seq x y z
N MET A 1 -21.81 4.30 19.95
CA MET A 1 -20.59 4.77 19.25
C MET A 1 -19.74 3.54 19.03
N ASN A 2 -19.24 3.32 17.81
CA ASN A 2 -18.30 2.23 17.54
C ASN A 2 -17.00 2.82 17.01
N PHE A 3 -15.90 2.16 17.34
CA PHE A 3 -14.55 2.55 16.96
C PHE A 3 -13.74 1.30 16.66
N SER A 4 -12.95 1.33 15.60
CA SER A 4 -12.12 0.22 15.17
C SER A 4 -10.78 0.73 14.65
N VAL A 5 -9.71 0.01 15.02
CA VAL A 5 -8.36 0.24 14.52
C VAL A 5 -7.84 -1.07 13.97
N SER A 6 -7.30 -1.03 12.76
CA SER A 6 -6.65 -2.18 12.13
C SER A 6 -5.26 -1.79 11.66
N ASN A 7 -4.30 -2.69 11.84
CA ASN A 7 -2.97 -2.59 11.26
C ASN A 7 -2.67 -3.87 10.48
N SER A 8 -2.11 -3.74 9.28
CA SER A 8 -1.69 -4.87 8.46
C SER A 8 -0.34 -4.57 7.81
N VAL A 9 0.47 -5.62 7.68
CA VAL A 9 1.76 -5.58 6.98
C VAL A 9 1.72 -6.65 5.91
N GLN A 10 2.05 -6.26 4.68
CA GLN A 10 2.10 -7.14 3.53
C GLN A 10 3.48 -7.05 2.89
N GLN A 11 4.07 -8.20 2.60
CA GLN A 11 5.25 -8.29 1.75
C GLN A 11 4.81 -8.56 0.31
N GLY A 12 5.39 -7.83 -0.62
CA GLY A 12 5.16 -7.94 -2.06
C GLY A 12 6.38 -8.48 -2.78
N LEU A 13 6.18 -8.85 -4.04
CA LEU A 13 7.26 -9.17 -4.96
C LEU A 13 7.68 -7.89 -5.69
N PRO A 14 8.99 -7.68 -5.92
CA PRO A 14 9.43 -6.56 -6.73
C PRO A 14 8.96 -6.73 -8.17
N ASN A 15 8.39 -5.65 -8.72
CA ASN A 15 7.95 -5.59 -10.11
C ASN A 15 8.98 -4.81 -10.93
N TRP A 16 9.51 -5.45 -11.97
CA TRP A 16 10.54 -4.87 -12.82
C TRP A 16 9.96 -4.11 -14.02
N ASN A 17 8.68 -4.29 -14.32
CA ASN A 17 8.05 -3.68 -15.50
C ASN A 17 8.20 -2.16 -15.52
N GLY A 18 8.68 -1.62 -16.65
CA GLY A 18 8.85 -0.18 -16.88
C GLY A 18 9.99 0.47 -16.11
N ARG A 19 10.78 -0.30 -15.33
CA ARG A 19 11.95 0.18 -14.58
C ARG A 19 13.28 -0.30 -15.15
N ILE A 20 13.23 -1.22 -16.10
CA ILE A 20 14.36 -1.73 -16.87
C ILE A 20 13.95 -1.77 -18.34
N SER A 21 14.90 -1.47 -19.21
CA SER A 21 14.69 -1.20 -20.63
C SER A 21 14.39 -2.46 -21.47
N ASN A 22 14.72 -3.65 -20.94
CA ASN A 22 14.49 -4.94 -21.60
C ASN A 22 13.37 -5.74 -20.92
N GLY A 23 12.12 -5.50 -21.36
CA GLY A 23 10.87 -6.08 -20.83
C GLY A 23 10.65 -7.58 -21.04
N SER A 24 11.70 -8.40 -21.00
CA SER A 24 11.60 -9.87 -21.14
C SER A 24 11.33 -10.59 -19.81
N LEU A 25 11.64 -9.96 -18.67
CA LEU A 25 11.41 -10.50 -17.33
C LEU A 25 10.63 -9.48 -16.50
N SER A 26 9.60 -9.98 -15.81
CA SER A 26 8.65 -9.12 -15.08
C SER A 26 8.95 -9.00 -13.58
N ASN A 27 9.61 -9.99 -12.99
CA ASN A 27 9.94 -10.08 -11.57
C ASN A 27 10.92 -11.27 -11.34
N PRO A 28 11.47 -11.44 -10.11
CA PRO A 28 12.41 -12.53 -9.82
C PRO A 28 11.82 -13.93 -10.01
N PHE A 29 10.50 -14.12 -9.84
CA PHE A 29 9.84 -15.41 -10.02
C PHE A 29 9.77 -15.80 -11.50
N ASP A 30 9.39 -14.87 -12.39
CA ASP A 30 9.41 -15.06 -13.84
C ASP A 30 10.83 -15.39 -14.33
N TYR A 31 11.83 -14.73 -13.75
CA TYR A 31 13.23 -15.06 -14.03
C TYR A 31 13.64 -16.45 -13.54
N ALA A 32 13.23 -16.86 -12.33
CA ALA A 32 13.49 -18.20 -11.82
C ALA A 32 12.88 -19.31 -12.70
N LEU A 33 11.75 -19.05 -13.36
CA LEU A 33 11.12 -20.01 -14.28
C LEU A 33 11.83 -20.10 -15.64
N ARG A 34 12.55 -19.06 -16.05
CA ARG A 34 13.17 -18.95 -17.37
C ARG A 34 14.66 -19.23 -17.37
N ILE A 35 15.29 -19.26 -16.20
CA ILE A 35 16.72 -19.53 -16.10
C ILE A 35 17.04 -20.94 -16.66
N PRO A 36 18.07 -21.08 -17.52
CA PRO A 36 18.46 -22.39 -18.01
C PRO A 36 18.87 -23.31 -16.87
N PRO A 37 18.46 -24.60 -16.86
CA PRO A 37 18.76 -25.53 -15.77
C PRO A 37 20.26 -25.86 -15.64
N VAL A 38 21.06 -25.51 -16.65
CA VAL A 38 22.52 -25.67 -16.64
C VAL A 38 23.23 -24.59 -15.82
N VAL A 39 22.54 -23.50 -15.50
CA VAL A 39 23.08 -22.44 -14.63
C VAL A 39 22.71 -22.77 -13.19
N PRO A 40 23.67 -23.07 -12.32
CA PRO A 40 23.36 -23.31 -10.92
C PRO A 40 22.88 -22.01 -10.26
N ILE A 41 21.93 -22.11 -9.33
CA ILE A 41 21.42 -20.95 -8.56
C ILE A 41 22.41 -20.51 -7.49
N TYR A 42 23.19 -21.44 -6.94
CA TYR A 42 24.17 -21.21 -5.89
C TYR A 42 25.57 -21.57 -6.38
N ASN A 43 26.58 -20.89 -5.86
CA ASN A 43 27.98 -21.21 -6.03
C ASN A 43 28.62 -21.42 -4.65
N GLY A 44 28.64 -22.67 -4.18
CA GLY A 44 29.00 -22.98 -2.79
C GLY A 44 27.93 -22.48 -1.82
N ASN A 45 28.33 -21.65 -0.85
CA ASN A 45 27.42 -21.06 0.14
C ASN A 45 26.79 -19.73 -0.32
N ASP A 46 27.25 -19.17 -1.44
CA ASP A 46 26.80 -17.88 -1.96
C ASP A 46 25.89 -18.05 -3.19
N TYR A 47 25.18 -16.98 -3.57
CA TYR A 47 24.40 -16.96 -4.80
C TYR A 47 25.30 -16.93 -6.04
N ASN A 48 24.89 -17.64 -7.09
CA ASN A 48 25.58 -17.58 -8.37
C ASN A 48 25.14 -16.34 -9.16
N TYR A 49 26.05 -15.39 -9.34
CA TYR A 49 25.87 -14.21 -10.19
C TYR A 49 26.58 -14.34 -11.56
N GLY A 50 27.16 -15.51 -11.85
CA GLY A 50 27.90 -15.79 -13.09
C GLY A 50 27.02 -16.42 -14.17
N ASN A 51 25.84 -15.86 -14.45
CA ASN A 51 24.95 -16.39 -15.49
C ASN A 51 25.29 -15.78 -16.88
N PRO A 52 25.81 -16.56 -17.84
CA PRO A 52 26.16 -16.06 -19.17
C PRO A 52 24.98 -16.02 -20.15
N TYR A 53 23.81 -16.55 -19.80
CA TYR A 53 22.63 -16.62 -20.68
C TYR A 53 21.65 -15.46 -20.45
N VAL A 54 22.10 -14.42 -19.77
CA VAL A 54 21.28 -13.27 -19.37
C VAL A 54 21.91 -12.03 -19.95
N GLU A 55 21.10 -11.30 -20.71
CA GLU A 55 21.50 -10.16 -21.50
C GLU A 55 20.71 -8.91 -21.08
N GLY A 56 21.25 -7.72 -21.37
CA GLY A 56 20.62 -6.44 -21.03
C GLY A 56 20.77 -6.04 -19.56
N ASP A 57 19.82 -5.27 -19.05
CA ASP A 57 19.89 -4.59 -17.73
C ASP A 57 19.95 -5.52 -16.51
N TYR A 58 19.87 -6.84 -16.72
CA TYR A 58 20.04 -7.87 -15.68
C TYR A 58 21.49 -8.29 -15.52
N ARG A 59 22.42 -7.71 -16.27
CA ARG A 59 23.85 -8.00 -16.20
C ARG A 59 24.67 -6.71 -16.34
N LEU A 60 25.59 -6.48 -15.41
CA LEU A 60 26.51 -5.34 -15.41
C LEU A 60 27.91 -5.83 -15.08
N GLU A 61 28.90 -5.49 -15.91
CA GLU A 61 30.33 -5.82 -15.69
C GLU A 61 30.63 -7.30 -15.35
N GLY A 62 29.84 -8.22 -15.89
CA GLY A 62 30.00 -9.67 -15.64
C GLY A 62 29.21 -10.20 -14.43
N PHE A 63 28.56 -9.32 -13.68
CA PHE A 63 27.61 -9.65 -12.61
C PHE A 63 26.20 -9.74 -13.20
N ALA A 64 25.62 -10.94 -13.22
CA ALA A 64 24.23 -11.16 -13.60
C ALA A 64 23.35 -11.34 -12.36
N VAL A 65 22.18 -10.73 -12.35
CA VAL A 65 21.20 -10.85 -11.27
C VAL A 65 20.90 -12.33 -11.00
N ASN A 66 20.77 -12.67 -9.72
CA ASN A 66 20.30 -13.98 -9.30
C ASN A 66 18.84 -13.87 -8.86
N PRO A 67 17.91 -14.68 -9.41
CA PRO A 67 16.48 -14.54 -9.12
C PRO A 67 16.14 -14.82 -7.65
N ILE A 68 16.86 -15.75 -7.00
CA ILE A 68 16.61 -16.07 -5.59
C ILE A 68 17.24 -15.02 -4.68
N SER A 69 18.42 -14.51 -5.02
CA SER A 69 19.03 -13.40 -4.29
C SER A 69 18.15 -12.15 -4.34
N ASP A 70 17.67 -11.76 -5.53
CA ASP A 70 16.79 -10.61 -5.67
C ASP A 70 15.50 -10.81 -4.88
N LEU A 71 14.88 -11.99 -4.97
CA LEU A 71 13.66 -12.32 -4.22
C LEU A 71 13.84 -12.19 -2.70
N LEU A 72 14.99 -12.61 -2.17
CA LEU A 72 15.23 -12.66 -0.72
C LEU A 72 15.81 -11.37 -0.15
N ASN A 73 16.58 -10.61 -0.96
CA ASN A 73 17.29 -9.42 -0.52
C ASN A 73 16.58 -8.11 -0.91
N THR A 74 15.64 -8.15 -1.86
CA THR A 74 14.77 -7.02 -2.18
C THR A 74 13.59 -6.99 -1.21
N THR A 75 13.38 -5.83 -0.58
CA THR A 75 12.23 -5.60 0.32
C THR A 75 11.17 -4.80 -0.42
N ALA A 76 9.93 -5.29 -0.41
CA ALA A 76 8.76 -4.54 -0.85
C ALA A 76 7.65 -4.72 0.19
N GLU A 77 7.57 -3.80 1.14
CA GLU A 77 6.67 -3.89 2.28
C GLU A 77 5.60 -2.82 2.19
N THR A 78 4.33 -3.19 2.39
CA THR A 78 3.21 -2.26 2.53
C THR A 78 2.62 -2.38 3.93
N LYS A 79 2.62 -1.30 4.70
CA LYS A 79 1.95 -1.17 6.00
C LYS A 79 0.69 -0.33 5.83
N ASN A 80 -0.45 -0.88 6.23
CA ASN A 80 -1.71 -0.17 6.23
C ASN A 80 -2.24 -0.05 7.65
N THR A 81 -2.50 1.17 8.09
CA THR A 81 -3.22 1.48 9.32
C THR A 81 -4.55 2.12 8.94
N ASN A 82 -5.67 1.57 9.44
CA ASN A 82 -6.98 2.17 9.30
C ASN A 82 -7.60 2.42 10.66
N VAL A 83 -8.26 3.57 10.80
CA VAL A 83 -9.00 3.99 11.98
C VAL A 83 -10.38 4.42 11.52
N ILE A 84 -11.40 3.71 11.96
CA ILE A 84 -12.79 3.96 11.60
C ILE A 84 -13.57 4.24 12.88
N GLY A 85 -14.30 5.34 12.90
CA GLY A 85 -15.16 5.72 14.02
C GLY A 85 -16.52 6.17 13.52
N ASN A 86 -17.57 5.79 14.25
CA ASN A 86 -18.91 6.29 14.00
C ASN A 86 -19.65 6.61 15.31
N PHE A 87 -20.39 7.70 15.26
CA PHE A 87 -21.23 8.22 16.33
C PHE A 87 -22.65 8.39 15.81
N VAL A 88 -23.62 7.97 16.62
CA VAL A 88 -25.05 8.11 16.34
C VAL A 88 -25.71 8.60 17.61
N ALA A 89 -26.51 9.65 17.49
CA ALA A 89 -27.35 10.17 18.54
C ALA A 89 -28.77 10.36 18.00
N SER A 90 -29.76 10.02 18.81
CA SER A 90 -31.17 10.25 18.51
C SER A 90 -31.84 10.93 19.69
N TYR A 91 -32.65 11.93 19.41
CA TYR A 91 -33.40 12.68 20.40
C TYR A 91 -34.85 12.81 19.97
N THR A 92 -35.76 12.41 20.86
CA THR A 92 -37.21 12.51 20.62
C THR A 92 -37.68 13.86 21.15
N ILE A 93 -37.98 14.79 20.26
CA ILE A 93 -38.42 16.15 20.63
C ILE A 93 -39.86 16.10 21.14
N ILE A 94 -40.72 15.43 20.38
CA ILE A 94 -42.09 15.04 20.75
C ILE A 94 -42.30 13.59 20.28
N PRO A 95 -43.29 12.84 20.79
CA PRO A 95 -43.49 11.43 20.43
C PRO A 95 -43.60 11.17 18.91
N SER A 96 -44.02 12.18 18.14
CA SER A 96 -44.14 12.13 16.68
C SER A 96 -42.97 12.78 15.93
N LEU A 97 -41.91 13.24 16.59
CA LEU A 97 -40.78 13.96 15.97
C LEU A 97 -39.45 13.52 16.58
N VAL A 98 -38.62 12.85 15.78
CA VAL A 98 -37.30 12.35 16.19
C VAL A 98 -36.22 13.03 15.36
N ALA A 99 -35.28 13.68 16.04
CA ALA A 99 -34.04 14.16 15.45
C ALA A 99 -32.97 13.07 15.59
N LYS A 100 -32.23 12.81 14.52
CA LYS A 100 -31.11 11.85 14.51
C LYS A 100 -29.89 12.48 13.85
N VAL A 101 -28.75 12.34 14.51
CA VAL A 101 -27.45 12.79 14.02
C VAL A 101 -26.55 11.57 13.90
N ASN A 102 -25.96 11.38 12.71
CA ASN A 102 -24.94 10.39 12.43
C ASN A 102 -23.65 11.11 12.01
N ALA A 103 -22.52 10.74 12.60
CA ALA A 103 -21.21 11.23 12.18
C ALA A 103 -20.26 10.04 12.08
N GLY A 104 -19.41 10.03 11.06
CA GLY A 104 -18.44 8.96 10.83
C GLY A 104 -17.17 9.50 10.20
N ALA A 105 -16.04 8.88 10.53
CA ALA A 105 -14.76 9.17 9.92
C ALA A 105 -13.97 7.88 9.65
N ASN A 106 -13.21 7.88 8.57
CA ASN A 106 -12.27 6.85 8.18
C ASN A 106 -10.93 7.52 7.86
N LEU A 107 -9.92 7.21 8.67
CA LEU A 107 -8.54 7.63 8.49
C LEU A 107 -7.73 6.41 8.10
N SER A 108 -7.06 6.46 6.96
CA SER A 108 -6.20 5.41 6.46
C SER A 108 -4.83 5.97 6.13
N ASN A 109 -3.79 5.25 6.52
CA ASN A 109 -2.40 5.58 6.23
C ASN A 109 -1.72 4.32 5.68
N THR A 110 -1.29 4.41 4.43
CA THR A 110 -0.55 3.37 3.72
C THR A 110 0.89 3.81 3.57
N VAL A 111 1.83 3.07 4.13
CA VAL A 111 3.28 3.27 3.94
C VAL A 111 3.81 2.14 3.08
N GLN A 112 4.49 2.45 2.00
CA GLN A 112 5.16 1.50 1.13
C GLN A 112 6.66 1.70 1.25
N ASN A 113 7.35 0.72 1.83
CA ASN A 113 8.79 0.67 1.90
C ASN A 113 9.30 -0.22 0.77
N PHE A 114 10.26 0.27 0.01
CA PHE A 114 10.91 -0.47 -1.05
C PHE A 114 12.42 -0.33 -0.88
N TYR A 115 13.14 -1.44 -0.99
CA TYR A 115 14.60 -1.46 -0.98
C TYR A 115 15.10 -2.55 -1.92
N ALA A 116 16.00 -2.17 -2.82
CA ALA A 116 16.60 -3.02 -3.83
C ALA A 116 18.13 -2.89 -3.71
N PRO A 117 18.86 -3.93 -3.30
CA PRO A 117 20.32 -3.89 -3.18
C PRO A 117 21.01 -3.84 -4.55
N SER A 118 22.31 -3.50 -4.61
CA SER A 118 23.10 -3.51 -5.85
C SER A 118 23.14 -4.88 -6.55
N THR A 119 22.81 -5.96 -5.82
CA THR A 119 22.74 -7.34 -6.35
C THR A 119 21.40 -7.69 -7.01
N SER A 120 20.39 -6.82 -6.91
CA SER A 120 19.04 -7.00 -7.46
C SER A 120 18.88 -6.32 -8.82
N ALA A 121 17.92 -6.75 -9.65
CA ALA A 121 17.68 -6.15 -10.97
C ALA A 121 17.33 -4.66 -10.90
N LEU A 122 16.60 -4.23 -9.87
CA LEU A 122 16.20 -2.83 -9.70
C LEU A 122 17.28 -1.96 -9.04
N GLY A 123 18.24 -2.56 -8.34
CA GLY A 123 19.34 -1.85 -7.71
C GLY A 123 20.67 -1.94 -8.46
N LEU A 124 20.82 -2.87 -9.41
CA LEU A 124 22.08 -3.13 -10.12
C LEU A 124 22.63 -1.90 -10.85
N LEU A 125 21.79 -1.21 -11.61
CA LEU A 125 22.19 0.00 -12.35
C LEU A 125 22.27 1.26 -11.47
N LEU A 126 21.71 1.22 -10.27
CA LEU A 126 21.59 2.36 -9.34
C LEU A 126 22.52 2.24 -8.13
N ASN A 127 23.34 1.19 -8.09
CA ASN A 127 24.18 0.83 -6.95
C ASN A 127 23.38 0.81 -5.62
N GLY A 128 22.22 0.15 -5.67
CA GLY A 128 21.24 0.11 -4.60
C GLY A 128 20.23 1.27 -4.67
N SER A 129 18.96 0.95 -4.45
CA SER A 129 17.86 1.92 -4.47
C SER A 129 16.89 1.66 -3.34
N GLY A 130 16.42 2.72 -2.69
CA GLY A 130 15.42 2.62 -1.63
C GLY A 130 14.42 3.75 -1.75
N SER A 131 13.15 3.44 -1.51
CA SER A 131 12.10 4.44 -1.49
C SER A 131 11.06 4.16 -0.41
N VAL A 132 10.49 5.25 0.11
CA VAL A 132 9.35 5.21 1.02
C VAL A 132 8.25 6.07 0.43
N GLY A 133 7.13 5.43 0.10
CA GLY A 133 5.89 6.09 -0.28
C GLY A 133 4.94 6.15 0.92
N ASN A 134 4.24 7.26 1.08
CA ASN A 134 3.16 7.41 2.05
C ASN A 134 1.91 7.91 1.31
N LYS A 135 0.78 7.26 1.58
CA LYS A 135 -0.54 7.67 1.14
C LYS A 135 -1.43 7.82 2.36
N LYS A 136 -1.92 9.03 2.60
CA LYS A 136 -2.92 9.33 3.62
C LYS A 136 -4.27 9.52 2.97
N TYR A 137 -5.28 8.87 3.51
CA TYR A 137 -6.67 9.01 3.12
C TYR A 137 -7.49 9.40 4.35
N ASN A 138 -8.21 10.51 4.26
CA ASN A 138 -9.10 10.97 5.31
C ASN A 138 -10.48 11.21 4.70
N SER A 139 -11.49 10.50 5.19
CA SER A 139 -12.87 10.71 4.81
C SER A 139 -13.73 10.88 6.05
N TRP A 140 -14.62 11.87 6.03
CA TRP A 140 -15.61 12.05 7.08
C TRP A 140 -16.96 12.42 6.47
N GLN A 141 -18.01 12.02 7.18
CA GLN A 141 -19.39 12.27 6.80
C GLN A 141 -20.22 12.56 8.04
N THR A 142 -21.07 13.58 7.93
CA THR A 142 -22.06 13.92 8.95
C THR A 142 -23.43 14.02 8.29
N GLU A 143 -24.42 13.43 8.92
CA GLU A 143 -25.82 13.42 8.49
C GLU A 143 -26.69 13.85 9.67
N VAL A 144 -27.59 14.80 9.42
CA VAL A 144 -28.59 15.25 10.37
C VAL A 144 -29.95 15.02 9.73
N THR A 145 -30.84 14.32 10.42
CA THR A 145 -32.19 14.01 9.95
C THR A 145 -33.22 14.37 11.02
N LEU A 146 -34.38 14.79 10.56
CA LEU A 146 -35.56 15.07 11.35
C LEU A 146 -36.71 14.28 10.75
N ASN A 147 -37.20 13.28 11.49
CA ASN A 147 -38.31 12.43 11.08
C ASN A 147 -39.56 12.80 11.88
N TYR A 148 -40.63 13.18 11.20
CA TYR A 148 -41.95 13.40 11.76
C TYR A 148 -42.89 12.28 11.34
N ASN A 149 -43.42 11.54 12.30
CA ASN A 149 -44.38 10.47 12.07
C ASN A 149 -45.60 10.67 12.97
N LYS A 150 -46.76 10.96 12.37
CA LYS A 150 -48.02 11.15 13.09
C LYS A 150 -49.14 10.32 12.48
N LYS A 151 -49.76 9.49 13.32
CA LYS A 151 -51.02 8.80 13.01
C LYS A 151 -52.19 9.76 13.23
N ILE A 152 -53.04 9.94 12.21
CA ILE A 152 -54.21 10.84 12.27
C ILE A 152 -55.45 10.05 12.68
N ASN A 153 -55.62 8.84 12.15
CA ASN A 153 -56.71 7.90 12.47
C ASN A 153 -56.26 6.47 12.05
N GLU A 154 -57.15 5.47 12.15
CA GLU A 154 -56.79 4.07 11.86
C GLU A 154 -56.32 3.85 10.41
N ALA A 155 -56.82 4.66 9.47
CA ALA A 155 -56.52 4.53 8.04
C ALA A 155 -55.48 5.54 7.51
N ASN A 156 -55.18 6.66 8.21
CA ASN A 156 -54.27 7.70 7.71
C ASN A 156 -53.09 7.95 8.66
N HIS A 157 -51.90 7.99 8.07
CA HIS A 157 -50.64 8.37 8.72
C HIS A 157 -49.88 9.36 7.83
N ILE A 158 -49.10 10.24 8.46
CA ILE A 158 -48.19 11.15 7.77
C ILE A 158 -46.78 10.86 8.26
N GLU A 159 -45.88 10.60 7.31
CA GLU A 159 -44.44 10.52 7.54
C GLU A 159 -43.74 11.59 6.69
N LEU A 160 -42.91 12.39 7.34
CA LEU A 160 -42.09 13.41 6.70
C LEU A 160 -40.66 13.26 7.20
N LEU A 161 -39.70 13.22 6.28
CA LEU A 161 -38.28 13.18 6.58
C LEU A 161 -37.61 14.39 5.95
N ALA A 162 -36.91 15.17 6.76
CA ALA A 162 -36.01 16.22 6.30
C ALA A 162 -34.59 15.87 6.75
N GLY A 163 -33.58 16.12 5.93
CA GLY A 163 -32.21 15.84 6.32
C GLY A 163 -31.17 16.56 5.47
N TYR A 164 -29.96 16.63 6.01
CA TYR A 164 -28.79 17.20 5.36
C TYR A 164 -27.57 16.33 5.63
N THR A 165 -26.80 16.09 4.57
CA THR A 165 -25.59 15.26 4.61
C THR A 165 -24.41 16.03 4.04
N THR A 166 -23.28 16.00 4.74
CA THR A 166 -22.00 16.53 4.29
C THR A 166 -20.96 15.43 4.31
N GLN A 167 -20.23 15.28 3.22
CA GLN A 167 -19.12 14.35 3.12
C GLN A 167 -17.90 15.06 2.52
N LYS A 168 -16.71 14.78 3.05
CA LYS A 168 -15.44 15.22 2.46
C LYS A 168 -14.43 14.09 2.51
N SER A 169 -13.69 13.94 1.41
CA SER A 169 -12.56 13.01 1.32
C SER A 169 -11.32 13.74 0.82
N THR A 170 -10.18 13.49 1.45
CA THR A 170 -8.88 14.05 1.10
C THR A 170 -7.89 12.91 0.96
N VAL A 171 -7.07 12.98 -0.09
CA VAL A 171 -5.99 12.02 -0.34
C VAL A 171 -4.70 12.78 -0.54
N GLU A 172 -3.67 12.40 0.21
CA GLU A 172 -2.35 12.99 0.14
C GLU A 172 -1.33 11.90 -0.17
N TYR A 173 -0.35 12.22 -1.01
CA TYR A 173 0.73 11.32 -1.39
C TYR A 173 2.07 12.02 -1.14
N SER A 174 3.01 11.31 -0.55
CA SER A 174 4.41 11.73 -0.48
C SER A 174 5.32 10.55 -0.78
N THR A 175 6.42 10.81 -1.49
CA THR A 175 7.41 9.77 -1.82
C THR A 175 8.80 10.35 -1.60
N ALA A 176 9.64 9.58 -0.91
CA ALA A 176 11.07 9.85 -0.78
C ALA A 176 11.84 8.70 -1.42
N THR A 177 12.87 9.00 -2.21
CA THR A 177 13.72 8.02 -2.90
C THR A 177 15.18 8.42 -2.71
N SER A 178 16.05 7.44 -2.47
CA SER A 178 17.51 7.60 -2.47
C SER A 178 18.15 6.43 -3.22
N ASN A 179 19.28 6.72 -3.86
CA ASN A 179 20.12 5.78 -4.63
C ASN A 179 21.58 5.93 -4.18
N ASP A 180 22.49 5.09 -4.68
CA ASP A 180 23.93 5.12 -4.35
C ASP A 180 24.22 4.93 -2.85
N TYR A 181 23.78 3.80 -2.29
CA TYR A 181 24.02 3.50 -0.87
C TYR A 181 25.48 3.08 -0.64
N ALA A 182 26.30 3.92 -0.01
CA ALA A 182 27.69 3.60 0.35
C ALA A 182 27.83 2.49 1.42
N ASN A 183 26.75 2.14 2.13
CA ASN A 183 26.69 1.06 3.11
C ASN A 183 25.29 0.40 3.09
N GLU A 184 25.22 -0.81 2.54
CA GLU A 184 23.97 -1.56 2.32
C GLU A 184 23.38 -2.18 3.60
N SER A 185 24.14 -2.17 4.71
CA SER A 185 23.73 -2.71 6.02
C SER A 185 22.51 -2.01 6.64
N LEU A 186 22.28 -0.74 6.31
CA LEU A 186 21.21 0.08 6.92
C LEU A 186 19.87 0.02 6.17
N GLY A 187 19.84 -0.52 4.95
CA GLY A 187 18.63 -0.67 4.14
C GLY A 187 17.77 0.61 4.06
N HIS A 188 16.45 0.47 4.24
CA HIS A 188 15.48 1.57 4.20
C HIS A 188 15.60 2.61 5.33
N HIS A 189 16.38 2.33 6.38
CA HIS A 189 16.55 3.26 7.52
C HIS A 189 17.46 4.45 7.19
N ASN A 190 18.19 4.41 6.08
CA ASN A 190 19.04 5.51 5.63
C ASN A 190 18.28 6.63 4.90
N LEU A 191 16.95 6.55 4.83
CA LEU A 191 16.06 7.60 4.28
C LEU A 191 15.51 8.54 5.37
N ALA A 192 15.86 8.31 6.63
CA ALA A 192 15.44 9.10 7.79
C ALA A 192 16.52 10.12 8.24
N GLY A 193 17.26 10.67 7.28
CA GLY A 193 18.18 11.80 7.50
C GLY A 193 17.45 13.13 7.47
#